data_AF-A0A1B6K8P1-F1
#
_entry.id   AF-A0A1B6K8P1-F1
#
_cell.length_a   1.000
_cell.length_b   1.000
_cell.length_c   1.000
_cell.angle_alpha   90.00
_cell.angle_beta   90.00
_cell.angle_gamma   90.00
#
_symmetry.space_group_name_H-M   'P 1'
#
loop_
_entity.id
_entity.type
_entity.pdbx_description
1 polymer ?
#
loop_
_entity_poly.entity_id
_entity_poly.type
_entity_poly.pdbx_seq_one_letter_code
_entity_poly.pdbx_strand_id
1 'polypeptide(L)'
;PVRGYIDNMYGPVGFLVGAGHGIIHAFLGNLENVLDMVPVDYVVNCMIAAVWRNGTTRNPRFTKVYNFTTSPMKTVFWKTICKFAFNQRDLWPFSRSIWYTSYLYTEKELEYKIMAFLLHTIPGLCIDKAVELTGGQPILSKIFSKMNSLSKQGAYFATRSWEFKNDNLLRLWHDLSNEDKQLFHF
;
A
#
# COMPACT_ATOMS: atom_id res chain seq x y z
N PRO A 1 -5.15 19.53 3.56
CA PRO A 1 -4.00 18.71 3.10
C PRO A 1 -3.77 18.98 1.60
N VAL A 2 -2.55 18.77 1.09
CA VAL A 2 -2.29 18.83 -0.36
C VAL A 2 -2.76 17.54 -1.03
N ARG A 3 -3.09 17.60 -2.33
CA ARG A 3 -3.52 16.42 -3.09
C ARG A 3 -2.44 15.33 -3.05
N GLY A 4 -2.85 14.10 -2.75
CA GLY A 4 -1.94 12.95 -2.65
C GLY A 4 -1.10 12.93 -1.36
N TYR A 5 -1.46 13.73 -0.36
CA TYR A 5 -0.82 13.68 0.95
C TYR A 5 -0.97 12.29 1.58
N ILE A 6 0.13 11.79 2.13
CA ILE A 6 0.19 10.57 2.93
C ILE A 6 0.90 10.92 4.24
N ASP A 7 0.31 10.52 5.36
CA ASP A 7 0.79 10.82 6.71
C ASP A 7 1.94 9.92 7.15
N ASN A 8 2.06 8.71 6.59
CA ASN A 8 3.07 7.73 6.96
C ASN A 8 3.59 6.88 5.77
N MET A 9 4.66 6.14 6.01
CA MET A 9 5.26 5.21 5.05
C MET A 9 4.96 3.75 5.40
N TYR A 10 3.79 3.44 5.95
CA TYR A 10 3.47 2.07 6.34
C TYR A 10 2.90 1.25 5.19
N GLY A 11 3.15 -0.06 5.24
CA GLY A 11 2.61 -1.04 4.30
C GLY A 11 2.94 -0.72 2.84
N PRO A 12 1.94 -0.62 1.94
CA PRO A 12 2.14 -0.37 0.51
C PRO A 12 2.94 0.89 0.18
N VAL A 13 2.78 1.96 0.97
CA VAL A 13 3.43 3.25 0.68
C VAL A 13 4.93 3.15 0.90
N GLY A 14 5.37 2.61 2.04
CA GLY A 14 6.80 2.44 2.33
C GLY A 14 7.49 1.54 1.32
N PHE A 15 6.76 0.54 0.83
CA PHE A 15 7.24 -0.32 -0.24
C PHE A 15 7.45 0.42 -1.56
N LEU A 16 6.46 1.22 -2.01
CA LEU A 16 6.59 2.03 -3.23
C LEU A 16 7.71 3.06 -3.11
N VAL A 17 7.84 3.72 -1.96
CA VAL A 17 8.92 4.66 -1.69
C VAL A 17 10.28 3.97 -1.71
N GLY A 18 10.40 2.79 -1.08
CA GLY A 18 11.63 2.00 -1.09
C GLY A 18 12.02 1.52 -2.49
N ALA A 19 11.04 1.08 -3.29
CA ALA A 19 11.28 0.73 -4.70
C ALA A 19 11.69 1.96 -5.52
N GLY A 20 11.02 3.10 -5.31
CA GLY A 20 11.32 4.38 -5.98
C GLY A 20 12.76 4.85 -5.74
N HIS A 21 13.27 4.73 -4.51
CA HIS A 21 14.65 5.05 -4.17
C HIS A 21 15.68 4.01 -4.66
N GLY A 22 15.24 2.90 -5.26
CA GLY A 22 16.13 1.79 -5.63
C GLY A 22 16.72 1.08 -4.41
N ILE A 23 15.96 1.03 -3.31
CA ILE A 23 16.30 0.19 -2.16
C ILE A 23 15.67 -1.19 -2.36
N ILE A 24 14.40 -1.23 -2.80
CA ILE A 24 13.63 -2.47 -2.93
C ILE A 24 13.48 -2.87 -4.40
N HIS A 25 14.22 -3.89 -4.81
CA HIS A 25 14.15 -4.47 -6.14
C HIS A 25 13.35 -5.78 -6.30
N ALA A 26 12.99 -6.45 -5.20
CA ALA A 26 12.36 -7.76 -5.25
C ALA A 26 11.25 -7.88 -4.21
N PHE A 27 10.15 -8.53 -4.57
CA PHE A 27 8.98 -8.72 -3.70
C PHE A 27 8.35 -10.09 -3.83
N LEU A 28 7.87 -10.60 -2.70
CA LEU A 28 7.10 -11.82 -2.62
C LEU A 28 5.60 -11.47 -2.56
N GLY A 29 4.89 -11.71 -3.65
CA GLY A 29 3.46 -11.45 -3.73
C GLY A 29 2.91 -11.62 -5.14
N ASN A 30 1.59 -11.64 -5.23
CA ASN A 30 0.88 -11.76 -6.49
C ASN A 30 0.33 -10.38 -6.90
N LEU A 31 0.74 -9.87 -8.06
CA LEU A 31 0.26 -8.56 -8.54
C LEU A 31 -1.21 -8.55 -9.01
N GLU A 32 -1.80 -9.73 -9.21
CA GLU A 32 -3.22 -9.93 -9.47
C GLU A 32 -4.07 -9.87 -8.19
N ASN A 33 -3.43 -9.78 -7.00
CA ASN A 33 -4.17 -9.57 -5.77
C ASN A 33 -4.71 -8.14 -5.66
N VAL A 34 -5.86 -8.06 -4.99
CA VAL A 34 -6.50 -6.80 -4.63
C VAL A 34 -5.66 -6.07 -3.58
N LEU A 35 -5.40 -4.80 -3.85
CA LEU A 35 -4.86 -3.84 -2.93
C LEU A 35 -6.01 -3.02 -2.36
N ASP A 36 -6.46 -3.37 -1.16
CA ASP A 36 -7.56 -2.65 -0.51
C ASP A 36 -7.05 -1.34 0.10
N MET A 37 -7.07 -0.28 -0.70
CA MET A 37 -6.61 1.05 -0.33
C MET A 37 -7.69 2.07 -0.69
N VAL A 38 -8.19 2.76 0.33
CA VAL A 38 -9.22 3.80 0.18
C VAL A 38 -8.62 5.19 0.46
N PRO A 39 -8.94 6.21 -0.35
CA PRO A 39 -8.54 7.59 -0.04
C PRO A 39 -9.16 8.06 1.28
N VAL A 40 -8.36 8.71 2.12
CA VAL A 40 -8.82 9.19 3.43
C VAL A 40 -10.00 10.17 3.33
N ASP A 41 -10.01 11.01 2.29
CA ASP A 41 -11.10 11.96 2.07
C ASP A 41 -12.45 11.24 1.85
N TYR A 42 -12.43 10.08 1.19
CA TYR A 42 -13.63 9.27 1.00
C TYR A 42 -14.06 8.60 2.30
N VAL A 43 -13.10 8.18 3.14
CA VAL A 43 -13.39 7.68 4.49
C VAL A 43 -14.12 8.76 5.30
N VAL A 44 -13.66 10.02 5.22
CA VAL A 44 -14.30 11.16 5.90
C VAL A 44 -15.71 11.41 5.40
N ASN A 45 -15.91 11.44 4.08
CA ASN A 45 -17.25 11.57 3.49
C ASN A 45 -18.19 10.44 3.95
N CYS A 46 -17.71 9.20 3.93
CA CYS A 46 -18.44 8.04 4.43
C CYS A 46 -18.80 8.18 5.91
N MET A 47 -17.88 8.69 6.75
CA MET A 47 -18.14 8.91 8.17
C MET A 47 -19.24 9.94 8.39
N ILE A 48 -19.24 11.06 7.64
CA ILE A 48 -20.27 12.08 7.73
C ILE A 48 -21.64 11.49 7.37
N ALA A 49 -21.73 10.76 6.25
CA ALA A 49 -22.96 10.09 5.82
C ALA A 49 -23.43 9.05 6.87
N ALA A 50 -22.52 8.26 7.43
CA ALA A 50 -22.83 7.27 8.46
C ALA A 50 -23.38 7.91 9.73
N VAL A 51 -22.81 9.05 10.16
CA VAL A 51 -23.29 9.82 11.31
C VAL A 51 -24.70 10.35 11.06
N TRP A 52 -24.95 10.95 9.89
CA TRP A 52 -26.30 11.40 9.51
C TRP A 52 -27.30 10.25 9.55
N ARG A 53 -26.98 9.11 8.94
CA ARG A 53 -27.89 7.97 8.87
C ARG A 53 -28.17 7.37 10.24
N ASN A 54 -27.15 7.26 11.09
CA ASN A 54 -27.30 6.76 12.46
C ASN A 54 -28.09 7.75 13.34
N GLY A 55 -27.95 9.06 13.10
CA GLY A 55 -28.72 10.11 13.78
C GLY A 55 -30.21 10.11 13.42
N THR A 56 -30.54 9.85 12.16
CA THR A 56 -31.93 9.84 11.67
C THR A 56 -32.64 8.50 11.84
N THR A 57 -31.90 7.39 11.89
CA THR A 57 -32.45 6.02 12.07
C THR A 57 -31.97 5.35 13.35
N ARG A 58 -31.96 6.10 14.45
CA ARG A 58 -31.40 5.66 15.73
C ARG A 58 -32.05 4.35 16.21
N ASN A 59 -31.27 3.28 16.26
CA ASN A 59 -31.66 2.01 16.85
C ASN A 59 -30.87 1.79 18.14
N PRO A 60 -31.48 1.90 19.34
CA PRO A 60 -30.77 1.78 20.60
C PRO A 60 -30.30 0.36 20.91
N ARG A 61 -30.75 -0.65 20.16
CA ARG A 61 -30.38 -2.05 20.37
C ARG A 61 -29.22 -2.53 19.50
N PHE A 62 -28.86 -1.80 18.44
CA PHE A 62 -27.85 -2.26 17.49
C PHE A 62 -27.03 -1.11 16.89
N THR A 63 -25.71 -1.20 16.97
CA THR A 63 -24.78 -0.28 16.32
C THR A 63 -24.43 -0.81 14.93
N LYS A 64 -24.75 -0.03 13.89
CA LYS A 64 -24.35 -0.36 12.52
C LYS A 64 -22.83 -0.20 12.36
N VAL A 65 -22.18 -1.24 11.86
CA VAL A 65 -20.77 -1.21 11.45
C VAL A 65 -20.71 -1.02 9.95
N TYR A 66 -20.00 0.03 9.51
CA TYR A 66 -19.75 0.31 8.10
C TYR A 66 -18.31 -0.07 7.79
N ASN A 67 -18.14 -1.06 6.94
CA ASN A 67 -16.83 -1.48 6.47
C ASN A 67 -16.55 -0.79 5.13
N PHE A 68 -15.61 0.15 5.10
CA PHE A 68 -15.30 0.92 3.91
C PHE A 68 -14.11 0.31 3.16
N THR A 69 -14.42 -0.46 2.13
CA THR A 69 -13.47 -1.26 1.36
C THR A 69 -13.68 -1.04 -0.14
N THR A 70 -12.61 -1.21 -0.90
CA THR A 70 -12.64 -1.10 -2.38
C THR A 70 -13.33 -2.30 -3.03
N SER A 71 -13.25 -3.48 -2.43
CA SER A 71 -13.94 -4.68 -2.90
C SER A 71 -15.40 -4.72 -2.41
N PRO A 72 -16.38 -5.12 -3.25
CA PRO A 72 -16.26 -5.55 -4.65
C PRO A 72 -16.45 -4.42 -5.69
N MET A 73 -16.64 -3.16 -5.27
CA MET A 73 -17.13 -2.10 -6.16
C MET A 73 -16.05 -1.46 -7.06
N LYS A 74 -14.90 -1.13 -6.51
CA LYS A 74 -13.81 -0.38 -7.18
C LYS A 74 -12.45 -0.96 -6.81
N THR A 75 -12.28 -2.24 -7.10
CA THR A 75 -11.07 -3.00 -6.84
C THR A 75 -9.85 -2.39 -7.52
N VAL A 76 -8.81 -2.09 -6.74
CA VAL A 76 -7.49 -1.71 -7.24
C VAL A 76 -6.57 -2.92 -7.13
N PHE A 77 -5.87 -3.25 -8.21
CA PHE A 77 -4.89 -4.34 -8.21
C PHE A 77 -3.48 -3.80 -8.00
N TRP A 78 -2.62 -4.59 -7.39
CA TRP A 78 -1.19 -4.29 -7.26
C TRP A 78 -0.54 -4.00 -8.62
N LYS A 79 -0.86 -4.78 -9.65
CA LYS A 79 -0.36 -4.56 -11.03
C LYS A 79 -0.67 -3.16 -11.55
N THR A 80 -1.83 -2.61 -11.22
CA THR A 80 -2.27 -1.28 -11.67
C THR A 80 -1.39 -0.20 -11.05
N ILE A 81 -1.15 -0.29 -9.74
CA ILE A 81 -0.28 0.65 -9.02
C ILE A 81 1.17 0.52 -9.47
N CYS A 82 1.69 -0.70 -9.61
CA CYS A 82 3.04 -0.93 -10.10
C CYS A 82 3.22 -0.36 -11.51
N LYS A 83 2.29 -0.63 -12.44
CA LYS A 83 2.34 -0.10 -13.80
C LYS A 83 2.31 1.44 -13.82
N PHE A 84 1.46 2.04 -13.01
CA PHE A 84 1.42 3.49 -12.86
C PHE A 84 2.77 4.02 -12.37
N ALA A 85 3.31 3.48 -11.28
CA ALA A 85 4.59 3.89 -10.71
C ALA A 85 5.74 3.76 -11.73
N PHE A 86 5.80 2.65 -12.47
CA PHE A 86 6.78 2.45 -13.52
C PHE A 86 6.70 3.49 -14.63
N ASN A 87 5.50 3.84 -15.08
CA ASN A 87 5.32 4.85 -16.12
C ASN A 87 5.69 6.26 -15.66
N GLN A 88 5.61 6.53 -14.35
CA GLN A 88 5.94 7.82 -13.76
C GLN A 88 7.42 7.95 -13.36
N ARG A 89 8.15 6.83 -13.23
CA ARG A 89 9.49 6.83 -12.60
C ARG A 89 10.49 7.76 -13.28
N ASP A 90 10.48 7.83 -14.62
CA ASP A 90 11.45 8.59 -15.39
C ASP A 90 11.02 10.07 -15.52
N LEU A 91 9.73 10.36 -15.33
CA LEU A 91 9.18 11.72 -15.26
C LEU A 91 9.39 12.35 -13.88
N TRP A 92 9.32 11.53 -12.82
CA TRP A 92 9.39 11.96 -11.42
C TRP A 92 10.40 11.12 -10.63
N PRO A 93 11.70 11.22 -10.95
CA PRO A 93 12.73 10.46 -10.26
C PRO A 93 12.91 10.92 -8.81
N PHE A 94 13.23 9.98 -7.93
CA PHE A 94 13.52 10.30 -6.52
C PHE A 94 14.91 10.92 -6.40
N SER A 95 14.99 12.08 -5.72
CA SER A 95 16.21 12.89 -5.61
C SER A 95 17.34 12.26 -4.78
N ARG A 96 17.10 11.11 -4.14
CA ARG A 96 18.06 10.38 -3.30
C ARG A 96 18.08 8.89 -3.62
N SER A 97 17.81 8.53 -4.88
CA SER A 97 17.91 7.14 -5.30
C SER A 97 19.34 6.64 -5.21
N ILE A 98 19.52 5.45 -4.63
CA ILE A 98 20.81 4.76 -4.51
C ILE A 98 21.01 3.74 -5.65
N TRP A 99 19.92 3.34 -6.30
CA TRP A 99 19.90 2.48 -7.49
C TRP A 99 18.78 2.96 -8.41
N TYR A 100 18.94 2.73 -9.71
CA TYR A 100 17.83 2.81 -10.68
C TYR A 100 16.59 2.00 -10.23
N THR A 101 15.41 2.63 -10.33
CA THR A 101 14.13 2.02 -9.99
C THR A 101 13.83 0.81 -10.88
N SER A 102 13.99 -0.38 -10.32
CA SER A 102 13.62 -1.66 -10.92
C SER A 102 12.80 -2.47 -9.93
N TYR A 103 11.93 -3.34 -10.45
CA TYR A 103 11.02 -4.08 -9.60
C TYR A 103 10.72 -5.45 -10.20
N LEU A 104 11.12 -6.49 -9.47
CA LEU A 104 10.81 -7.88 -9.74
C LEU A 104 9.86 -8.40 -8.66
N TYR A 105 8.97 -9.29 -9.06
CA TYR A 105 8.05 -9.94 -8.13
C TYR A 105 7.96 -11.43 -8.45
N THR A 106 7.64 -12.22 -7.44
CA THR A 106 7.35 -13.65 -7.57
C THR A 106 6.38 -14.07 -6.48
N GLU A 107 5.64 -15.15 -6.73
CA GLU A 107 4.82 -15.82 -5.72
C GLU A 107 5.60 -16.95 -5.02
N LYS A 108 6.76 -17.35 -5.56
CA LYS A 108 7.56 -18.46 -5.04
C LYS A 108 8.62 -17.96 -4.06
N GLU A 109 8.55 -18.48 -2.85
CA GLU A 109 9.45 -18.06 -1.76
C GLU A 109 10.93 -18.32 -2.08
N LEU A 110 11.26 -19.41 -2.80
CA LEU A 110 12.63 -19.71 -3.19
C LEU A 110 13.19 -18.68 -4.18
N GLU A 111 12.42 -18.34 -5.21
CA GLU A 111 12.81 -17.32 -6.19
C GLU A 111 13.00 -15.96 -5.49
N TYR A 112 12.10 -15.60 -4.57
CA TYR A 112 12.23 -14.39 -3.78
C TYR A 112 13.50 -14.40 -2.93
N LYS A 113 13.83 -15.51 -2.25
CA LYS A 113 15.06 -15.62 -1.45
C LYS A 113 16.31 -15.42 -2.29
N ILE A 114 16.35 -16.00 -3.49
CA ILE A 114 17.47 -15.83 -4.42
C ILE A 114 17.57 -14.36 -4.86
N MET A 115 16.47 -13.76 -5.31
CA MET A 115 16.44 -12.36 -5.73
C MET A 115 16.82 -11.40 -4.59
N ALA A 116 16.27 -11.58 -3.40
CA ALA A 116 16.58 -10.75 -2.23
C ALA A 116 18.05 -10.90 -1.82
N PHE A 117 18.62 -12.10 -1.90
CA PHE A 117 20.04 -12.29 -1.64
C PHE A 117 20.91 -11.51 -2.63
N LEU A 118 20.61 -11.62 -3.93
CA LEU A 118 21.40 -11.00 -4.99
C LEU A 118 21.20 -9.48 -5.12
N LEU A 119 19.98 -8.99 -4.93
CA LEU A 119 19.60 -7.60 -5.21
C LEU A 119 19.48 -6.73 -3.95
N HIS A 120 19.42 -7.35 -2.76
CA HIS A 120 19.36 -6.62 -1.49
C HIS A 120 20.56 -6.93 -0.61
N THR A 121 20.77 -8.20 -0.24
CA THR A 121 21.80 -8.57 0.74
C THR A 121 23.21 -8.28 0.24
N ILE A 122 23.61 -8.80 -0.93
CA ILE A 122 24.97 -8.58 -1.46
C ILE A 122 25.23 -7.07 -1.68
N PRO A 123 24.39 -6.33 -2.42
CA PRO A 123 24.66 -4.92 -2.69
C PRO A 123 24.61 -4.07 -1.43
N GLY A 124 23.69 -4.37 -0.50
CA GLY A 124 23.59 -3.70 0.79
C GLY A 124 24.85 -3.83 1.62
N LEU A 125 25.43 -5.03 1.71
CA LEU A 125 26.69 -5.26 2.42
C LEU A 125 27.86 -4.52 1.74
N CYS A 126 27.94 -4.56 0.41
CA CYS A 126 28.98 -3.84 -0.33
C CYS A 126 28.91 -2.33 -0.10
N ILE A 127 27.72 -1.73 -0.21
CA ILE A 127 27.52 -0.30 -0.02
C ILE A 127 27.76 0.10 1.43
N ASP A 128 27.22 -0.65 2.41
CA ASP A 128 27.45 -0.37 3.82
C ASP A 128 28.95 -0.44 4.16
N LYS A 129 29.69 -1.42 3.61
CA LYS A 129 31.13 -1.52 3.82
C LYS A 129 31.88 -0.33 3.22
N ALA A 130 31.51 0.11 2.02
CA ALA A 130 32.09 1.31 1.41
C ALA A 130 31.82 2.55 2.28
N VAL A 131 30.59 2.72 2.75
CA VAL A 131 30.20 3.82 3.66
C VAL A 131 31.03 3.78 4.94
N GLU A 132 31.16 2.62 5.57
CA GLU A 132 31.99 2.43 6.78
C GLU A 132 33.46 2.82 6.55
N LEU A 133 34.05 2.39 5.42
CA LEU A 133 35.43 2.72 5.06
C LEU A 133 35.65 4.22 4.81
N THR A 134 34.60 4.93 4.40
CA THR A 134 34.61 6.40 4.23
C THR A 134 34.24 7.18 5.51
N GLY A 135 34.07 6.49 6.65
CA GLY A 135 33.71 7.11 7.94
C GLY A 135 32.22 7.45 8.10
N GLY A 136 31.37 7.00 7.18
CA GLY A 136 29.92 7.16 7.25
C GLY A 136 29.23 6.10 8.11
N GLN A 137 27.91 6.25 8.27
CA GLN A 137 27.08 5.33 9.05
C GLN A 137 26.34 4.34 8.12
N PRO A 138 26.66 3.03 8.16
CA PRO A 138 25.97 2.02 7.36
C PRO A 138 24.55 1.77 7.89
N ILE A 139 23.58 1.65 6.97
CA ILE A 139 22.15 1.49 7.30
C ILE A 139 21.43 0.44 6.45
N LEU A 140 21.95 0.05 5.28
CA LEU A 140 21.21 -0.76 4.32
C LEU A 140 20.98 -2.18 4.82
N SER A 141 21.97 -2.78 5.47
CA SER A 141 21.87 -4.13 6.05
C SER A 141 20.76 -4.19 7.11
N LYS A 142 20.59 -3.11 7.90
CA LYS A 142 19.50 -2.99 8.88
C LYS A 142 18.14 -2.88 8.19
N ILE A 143 18.06 -2.10 7.11
CA ILE A 143 16.85 -1.95 6.30
C ILE A 143 16.45 -3.29 5.68
N PHE A 144 17.39 -4.00 5.07
CA PHE A 144 17.13 -5.29 4.42
C PHE A 144 16.78 -6.41 5.41
N SER A 145 17.39 -6.42 6.60
CA SER A 145 16.99 -7.35 7.66
C SER A 145 15.55 -7.13 8.11
N LYS A 146 15.15 -5.86 8.34
CA LYS A 146 13.76 -5.50 8.68
C LYS A 146 12.80 -5.87 7.56
N MET A 147 13.15 -5.56 6.32
CA MET A 147 12.33 -5.89 5.15
C MET A 147 12.15 -7.40 5.01
N ASN A 148 13.20 -8.21 5.16
CA ASN A 148 13.06 -9.66 5.07
C ASN A 148 12.16 -10.23 6.17
N SER A 149 12.22 -9.65 7.39
CA SER A 149 11.29 -9.99 8.46
C SER A 149 9.84 -9.63 8.10
N LEU A 150 9.61 -8.42 7.58
CA LEU A 150 8.29 -7.98 7.14
C LEU A 150 7.76 -8.82 5.98
N SER A 151 8.58 -9.18 4.99
CA SER A 151 8.18 -10.04 3.89
C SER A 151 7.75 -11.41 4.38
N LYS A 152 8.46 -12.01 5.35
CA LYS A 152 8.05 -13.30 5.94
C LYS A 152 6.70 -13.22 6.66
N GLN A 153 6.48 -12.17 7.44
CA GLN A 153 5.21 -11.96 8.16
C GLN A 153 4.06 -11.59 7.22
N GLY A 154 4.35 -10.78 6.20
CA GLY A 154 3.39 -10.26 5.23
C GLY A 154 3.07 -11.22 4.09
N ALA A 155 3.91 -12.24 3.82
CA ALA A 155 3.73 -13.18 2.72
C ALA A 155 2.35 -13.83 2.70
N TYR A 156 1.79 -14.13 3.88
CA TYR A 156 0.47 -14.72 4.00
C TYR A 156 -0.63 -13.84 3.37
N PHE A 157 -0.53 -12.53 3.60
CA PHE A 157 -1.47 -11.53 3.10
C PHE A 157 -1.15 -11.09 1.68
N ALA A 158 0.13 -10.97 1.31
CA ALA A 158 0.56 -10.51 -0.01
C ALA A 158 0.31 -11.54 -1.14
N THR A 159 0.17 -12.82 -0.78
CA THR A 159 -0.06 -13.93 -1.75
C THR A 159 -1.52 -14.38 -1.80
N ARG A 160 -2.42 -13.76 -1.03
CA ARG A 160 -3.85 -14.09 -1.01
C ARG A 160 -4.70 -12.85 -1.24
N SER A 161 -5.85 -13.04 -1.89
CA SER A 161 -6.89 -12.02 -1.96
C SER A 161 -7.94 -12.24 -0.89
N TRP A 162 -8.48 -11.14 -0.38
CA TRP A 162 -9.47 -11.13 0.68
C TRP A 162 -10.68 -10.34 0.20
N GLU A 163 -11.86 -10.91 0.38
CA GLU A 163 -13.11 -10.23 0.14
C GLU A 163 -13.70 -9.78 1.47
N PHE A 164 -13.93 -8.48 1.58
CA PHE A 164 -14.52 -7.88 2.76
C PHE A 164 -15.96 -7.48 2.45
N LYS A 165 -16.91 -7.95 3.27
CA LYS A 165 -18.31 -7.56 3.12
C LYS A 165 -18.51 -6.09 3.49
N ASN A 166 -19.28 -5.38 2.69
CA ASN A 166 -19.59 -3.96 2.87
C ASN A 166 -21.10 -3.65 2.70
N ASP A 167 -21.98 -4.60 3.00
CA ASP A 167 -23.43 -4.47 2.78
C ASP A 167 -24.05 -3.21 3.42
N ASN A 168 -23.64 -2.88 4.64
CA ASN A 168 -24.13 -1.68 5.34
C ASN A 168 -23.68 -0.38 4.66
N LEU A 169 -22.48 -0.36 4.10
CA LEU A 169 -21.95 0.77 3.33
C LEU A 169 -22.77 0.96 2.04
N LEU A 170 -23.06 -0.12 1.33
CA LEU A 170 -23.89 -0.09 0.12
C LEU A 170 -25.28 0.48 0.42
N ARG A 171 -25.93 0.00 1.48
CA ARG A 171 -27.23 0.53 1.91
C ARG A 171 -27.15 2.01 2.27
N LEU A 172 -26.11 2.42 2.99
CA LEU A 172 -25.88 3.84 3.30
C LEU A 172 -25.78 4.67 2.02
N TRP A 173 -25.00 4.22 1.03
CA TRP A 173 -24.89 4.90 -0.25
C TRP A 173 -26.24 5.03 -0.95
N HIS A 174 -27.06 3.97 -0.95
CA HIS A 174 -28.40 4.00 -1.56
C HIS A 174 -29.38 4.92 -0.84
N ASP A 175 -29.25 5.10 0.48
CA ASP A 175 -30.09 5.97 1.29
C ASP A 175 -29.82 7.48 1.04
N LEU A 176 -28.69 7.83 0.43
CA LEU A 176 -28.34 9.22 0.12
C LEU A 176 -29.12 9.76 -1.09
N SER A 177 -29.46 11.04 -1.02
CA SER A 177 -29.99 11.81 -2.16
C SER A 177 -28.95 11.89 -3.30
N ASN A 178 -29.37 12.29 -4.50
CA ASN A 178 -28.42 12.43 -5.61
C ASN A 178 -27.45 13.59 -5.36
N GLU A 179 -27.93 14.64 -4.71
CA GLU A 179 -27.17 15.81 -4.28
C GLU A 179 -26.11 15.40 -3.25
N ASP A 180 -26.49 14.60 -2.24
CA ASP A 180 -25.55 14.13 -1.21
C ASP A 180 -24.53 13.15 -1.76
N LYS A 181 -24.88 12.31 -2.74
CA LYS A 181 -23.91 11.43 -3.42
C LYS A 181 -22.84 12.21 -4.17
N GLN A 182 -23.18 13.38 -4.70
CA GLN A 182 -22.22 14.26 -5.36
C GLN A 182 -21.34 15.00 -4.34
N LEU A 183 -21.95 15.50 -3.26
CA LEU A 183 -21.24 16.27 -2.24
C LEU A 183 -20.33 15.40 -1.35
N PHE A 184 -20.82 14.22 -0.95
CA PHE A 184 -20.15 13.24 -0.12
C PHE A 184 -19.82 11.98 -0.93
N HIS A 185 -19.17 12.14 -2.08
CA HIS A 185 -18.75 10.99 -2.87
C HIS A 185 -17.68 10.17 -2.12
N PHE A 186 -17.92 8.87 -1.98
CA PHE A 186 -16.99 7.88 -1.42
C PHE A 186 -17.10 6.53 -2.13
#